data_AF-A0A0C9ZCK7-F1
#
_entry.id   AF-A0A0C9ZCK7-F1
#
_cell.length_a   1.000
_cell.length_b   1.000
_cell.length_c   1.000
_cell.angle_alpha   90.00
_cell.angle_beta   90.00
_cell.angle_gamma   90.00
#
_symmetry.space_group_name_H-M   'P 1'
#
loop_
_entity.id
_entity.type
_entity.pdbx_description
1 polymer ?
#
loop_
_entity_poly.entity_id
_entity_poly.type
_entity_poly.pdbx_seq_one_letter_code
_entity_poly.pdbx_strand_id
1 'polypeptide(L)'
;KITVINAVAALFYVPSDVSGIGGMWREYIHSCHSWQNGAPQYDCAFVNTDSGLKGMYGLDIVHILAFFSFVSQSKHYPCVVVQWFDHVRDKPDTDTGMWVVRPAFTAQRRLSVGVIHVDTLYHAVHLIPLYATCPVS
;
A
#
# COMPACT_ATOMS: atom_id res chain seq x y z
N LYS A 1 -23.67 2.04 -10.73
CA LYS A 1 -22.73 3.04 -11.30
C LYS A 1 -21.41 2.91 -10.56
N ILE A 2 -20.28 2.89 -11.28
CA ILE A 2 -18.94 2.86 -10.70
C ILE A 2 -18.27 4.20 -11.03
N THR A 3 -17.61 4.80 -10.04
CA THR A 3 -16.82 6.02 -10.20
C THR A 3 -15.35 5.69 -9.93
N VAL A 4 -14.47 5.95 -10.90
CA VAL A 4 -13.02 5.79 -10.75
C VAL A 4 -12.42 7.07 -10.19
N ILE A 5 -11.45 6.93 -9.28
CA ILE A 5 -10.77 8.03 -8.60
C ILE A 5 -9.27 7.83 -8.80
N ASN A 6 -8.52 8.92 -8.97
CA ASN A 6 -7.08 8.84 -9.25
C ASN A 6 -6.21 8.90 -7.99
N ALA A 7 -6.76 9.34 -6.86
CA ALA A 7 -6.03 9.43 -5.60
C ALA A 7 -6.98 9.42 -4.40
N VAL A 8 -6.49 9.00 -3.25
CA VAL A 8 -7.17 9.09 -1.95
C VAL A 8 -6.25 9.77 -0.94
N ALA A 9 -6.83 10.42 0.07
CA ALA A 9 -6.06 11.01 1.15
C ALA A 9 -5.96 10.04 2.33
N ALA A 10 -4.76 9.83 2.85
CA ALA A 10 -4.54 9.14 4.11
C ALA A 10 -4.19 10.15 5.20
N LEU A 11 -4.72 9.92 6.40
CA LEU A 11 -4.50 10.75 7.59
C LEU A 11 -3.94 9.85 8.69
N PHE A 12 -2.74 10.17 9.17
CA PHE A 12 -2.07 9.37 10.18
C PHE A 12 -1.25 10.24 11.13
N TYR A 13 -0.94 9.69 12.30
CA TYR A 13 -0.17 10.38 13.32
C TYR A 13 1.32 10.12 13.13
N VAL A 14 2.11 11.19 13.06
CA VAL A 14 3.56 11.20 12.99
C VAL A 14 4.07 11.99 14.21
N PRO A 15 4.65 11.32 15.22
CA PRO A 15 5.18 11.98 16.42
C PRO A 15 6.53 12.68 16.16
N SER A 16 6.70 13.33 15.01
CA SER A 16 7.90 14.09 14.67
C SER A 16 7.70 15.58 14.91
N ASP A 17 8.76 16.27 15.33
CA ASP A 17 8.74 17.73 15.58
C ASP A 17 8.34 18.56 14.33
N VAL A 18 8.47 17.98 13.13
CA VAL A 18 8.09 18.60 11.85
C VAL A 18 6.56 18.59 11.63
N SER A 19 5.81 17.76 12.35
CA SER A 19 4.38 17.51 12.10
C SER A 19 3.43 18.50 12.79
N GLY A 20 3.95 19.63 13.29
CA GLY A 20 3.14 20.71 13.88
C GLY A 20 2.43 20.33 15.18
N ILE A 21 1.61 21.26 15.70
CA ILE A 21 0.85 21.05 16.95
C ILE A 21 -0.23 19.99 16.70
N GLY A 22 -0.02 18.79 17.26
CA GLY A 22 -0.96 17.67 17.17
C GLY A 22 -0.46 16.48 16.37
N GLY A 23 0.69 16.58 15.67
CA GLY A 23 1.37 15.45 15.03
C GLY A 23 0.58 14.72 13.94
N MET A 24 -0.52 15.28 13.44
CA MET A 24 -1.32 14.66 12.37
C MET A 24 -0.78 15.05 11.00
N TRP A 25 -0.52 14.06 10.15
CA TRP A 25 -0.04 14.23 8.79
C TRP A 25 -1.12 13.81 7.79
N ARG A 26 -1.12 14.50 6.63
CA ARG A 26 -1.96 14.16 5.49
C ARG A 26 -1.07 13.90 4.28
N GLU A 27 -1.31 12.79 3.63
CA GLU A 27 -0.68 12.46 2.35
C GLU A 27 -1.75 12.05 1.32
N TYR A 28 -1.36 12.05 0.05
CA TYR A 28 -2.18 11.52 -1.03
C TYR A 28 -1.51 10.30 -1.62
N ILE A 29 -2.30 9.24 -1.76
CA ILE A 29 -1.89 7.98 -2.37
C ILE A 29 -2.50 7.92 -3.76
N HIS A 30 -1.66 7.75 -4.79
CA HIS A 30 -2.02 7.91 -6.19
C HIS A 30 -2.15 6.58 -6.94
N SER A 31 -3.11 6.57 -7.85
CA SER A 31 -3.34 5.54 -8.86
C SER A 31 -3.79 6.21 -10.15
N CYS A 32 -2.84 6.91 -10.78
CA CYS A 32 -3.07 7.73 -11.98
C CYS A 32 -2.59 6.99 -13.22
N HIS A 33 -3.49 6.67 -14.16
CA HIS A 33 -3.09 6.04 -15.44
C HIS A 33 -2.26 6.97 -16.35
N SER A 34 -2.41 8.29 -16.20
CA SER A 34 -1.52 9.28 -16.80
C SER A 34 -1.29 10.41 -15.81
N TRP A 35 -0.07 10.52 -15.31
CA TRP A 35 0.33 11.58 -14.39
C TRP A 35 1.06 12.68 -15.19
N GLN A 36 0.55 13.91 -15.16
CA GLN A 36 1.13 15.07 -15.89
C GLN A 36 1.34 14.83 -17.40
N ASN A 37 0.40 14.13 -18.05
CA ASN A 37 0.52 13.66 -19.45
C ASN A 37 1.71 12.73 -19.70
N GLY A 38 2.26 12.14 -18.65
CA GLY A 38 3.36 11.20 -18.67
C GLY A 38 2.92 9.78 -18.33
N ALA A 39 3.90 9.01 -17.87
CA ALA A 39 3.73 7.62 -17.45
C ALA A 39 2.70 7.47 -16.32
N PRO A 40 2.07 6.30 -16.20
CA PRO A 40 1.22 6.00 -15.05
C PRO A 40 2.01 6.07 -13.74
N GLN A 41 1.36 6.55 -12.69
CA GLN A 41 1.85 6.54 -11.33
C GLN A 41 0.93 5.68 -10.47
N TYR A 42 1.49 4.57 -9.98
CA TYR A 42 0.81 3.62 -9.10
C TYR A 42 1.63 3.50 -7.83
N ASP A 43 1.16 4.11 -6.76
CA ASP A 43 1.88 4.11 -5.49
C ASP A 43 1.76 2.74 -4.81
N CYS A 44 2.72 2.43 -3.94
CA CYS A 44 2.57 1.35 -2.99
C CYS A 44 2.06 1.93 -1.66
N ALA A 45 1.40 1.12 -0.84
CA ALA A 45 0.94 1.54 0.48
C ALA A 45 0.96 0.38 1.48
N PHE A 46 0.98 0.74 2.76
CA PHE A 46 0.64 -0.18 3.83
C PHE A 46 -0.87 -0.35 3.95
N VAL A 47 -1.29 -1.58 4.19
CA VAL A 47 -2.66 -1.97 4.49
C VAL A 47 -2.69 -2.54 5.89
N ASN A 48 -3.59 -2.06 6.73
CA ASN A 48 -3.87 -2.67 8.03
C ASN A 48 -4.67 -3.95 7.84
N THR A 49 -4.04 -5.10 8.12
CA THR A 49 -4.65 -6.43 8.03
C THR A 49 -4.93 -7.03 9.40
N ASP A 50 -4.21 -6.62 10.43
CA ASP A 50 -4.49 -6.99 11.83
C ASP A 50 -4.21 -5.82 12.79
N SER A 51 -5.28 -5.20 13.28
CA SER A 51 -5.22 -4.07 14.22
C SER A 51 -4.81 -4.47 15.64
N GLY A 52 -4.76 -5.76 15.96
CA GLY A 52 -4.26 -6.28 17.24
C GLY A 52 -2.73 -6.34 17.30
N LEU A 53 -2.05 -6.29 16.16
CA LEU A 53 -0.60 -6.37 16.05
C LEU A 53 0.04 -4.99 15.94
N LYS A 54 1.27 -4.86 16.45
CA LYS A 54 2.00 -3.59 16.46
C LYS A 54 2.90 -3.45 15.25
N GLY A 55 2.89 -2.26 14.65
CA GLY A 55 3.77 -1.90 13.55
C GLY A 55 3.60 -2.84 12.35
N MET A 56 4.70 -3.16 11.70
CA MET A 56 4.73 -3.99 10.48
C MET A 56 4.15 -5.39 10.63
N TYR A 57 3.99 -5.91 11.85
CA TYR A 57 3.36 -7.22 12.05
C TYR A 57 1.84 -7.21 11.79
N GLY A 58 1.19 -6.05 11.88
CA GLY A 58 -0.24 -5.87 11.56
C GLY A 58 -0.48 -5.20 10.20
N LEU A 59 0.59 -4.99 9.43
CA LEU A 59 0.54 -4.28 8.16
C LEU A 59 1.07 -5.18 7.05
N ASP A 60 0.37 -5.16 5.91
CA ASP A 60 0.85 -5.75 4.66
C ASP A 60 1.14 -4.65 3.63
N ILE A 61 1.92 -4.99 2.61
CA ILE A 61 2.29 -4.08 1.53
C ILE A 61 1.47 -4.41 0.29
N VAL A 62 0.96 -3.37 -0.36
CA VAL A 62 0.27 -3.48 -1.64
C VAL A 62 0.79 -2.50 -2.68
N HIS A 63 0.72 -2.90 -3.94
CA HIS A 63 0.80 -2.00 -5.08
C HIS A 63 -0.62 -1.62 -5.52
N ILE A 64 -0.91 -0.33 -5.62
CA ILE A 64 -2.27 0.15 -5.90
C ILE A 64 -2.49 0.23 -7.40
N LEU A 65 -3.51 -0.48 -7.88
CA LEU A 65 -3.83 -0.57 -9.30
C LEU A 65 -4.95 0.38 -9.73
N ALA A 66 -5.93 0.61 -8.86
CA ALA A 66 -7.06 1.51 -9.13
C ALA A 66 -7.82 1.87 -7.85
N PHE A 67 -8.30 3.10 -7.74
CA PHE A 67 -9.36 3.46 -6.79
C PHE A 67 -10.70 3.55 -7.52
N PHE A 68 -11.75 3.04 -6.88
CA PHE A 68 -13.10 3.19 -7.38
C PHE A 68 -14.10 3.22 -6.24
N SER A 69 -15.31 3.65 -6.53
CA SER A 69 -16.43 3.52 -5.60
C SER A 69 -17.71 3.18 -6.31
N PHE A 70 -18.63 2.56 -5.59
CA PHE A 70 -19.96 2.25 -6.08
C PHE A 70 -21.00 2.36 -4.95
N VAL A 71 -22.27 2.41 -5.34
CA VAL A 71 -23.39 2.38 -4.40
C VAL A 71 -24.14 1.08 -4.58
N SER A 72 -24.39 0.38 -3.48
CA SER A 72 -25.21 -0.83 -3.42
C SER A 72 -26.12 -0.74 -2.21
N GLN A 73 -27.41 -1.06 -2.36
CA GLN A 73 -28.39 -0.99 -1.27
C GLN A 73 -28.37 0.36 -0.51
N SER A 74 -28.26 1.47 -1.24
CA SER A 74 -28.14 2.83 -0.69
C SER A 74 -26.91 3.10 0.18
N LYS A 75 -25.91 2.20 0.19
CA LYS A 75 -24.63 2.38 0.88
C LYS A 75 -23.51 2.62 -0.14
N HIS A 76 -22.66 3.60 0.15
CA HIS A 76 -21.45 3.91 -0.62
C HIS A 76 -20.29 3.02 -0.17
N TYR A 77 -19.54 2.50 -1.13
CA TYR A 77 -18.40 1.61 -0.90
C TYR A 77 -17.18 2.18 -1.64
N PRO A 78 -16.27 2.87 -0.94
CA PRO A 78 -14.97 3.23 -1.47
C PRO A 78 -14.05 2.00 -1.44
N CYS A 79 -13.49 1.66 -2.60
CA CYS A 79 -12.69 0.46 -2.80
C CYS A 79 -11.38 0.79 -3.51
N VAL A 80 -10.41 -0.09 -3.30
CA VAL A 80 -9.13 -0.07 -3.99
C VAL A 80 -8.81 -1.45 -4.52
N VAL A 81 -8.36 -1.51 -5.77
CA VAL A 81 -7.80 -2.72 -6.38
C VAL A 81 -6.31 -2.72 -6.11
N VAL A 82 -5.82 -3.82 -5.55
CA VAL A 82 -4.45 -3.94 -5.08
C VAL A 82 -3.80 -5.21 -5.60
N GLN A 83 -2.51 -5.15 -5.88
CA GLN A 83 -1.64 -6.31 -5.98
C GLN A 83 -0.90 -6.47 -4.65
N TRP A 84 -0.94 -7.67 -4.08
CA TRP A 84 -0.31 -7.97 -2.80
C TRP A 84 1.18 -8.26 -2.93
N PHE A 85 1.92 -7.98 -1.86
CA PHE A 85 3.27 -8.49 -1.64
C PHE A 85 3.29 -9.44 -0.44
N ASP A 86 4.12 -10.48 -0.53
CA ASP A 86 4.44 -11.35 0.59
C ASP A 86 5.71 -10.83 1.29
N HIS A 87 5.70 -10.85 2.62
CA HIS A 87 6.94 -10.76 3.40
C HIS A 87 7.84 -11.96 3.08
N VAL A 88 9.12 -11.72 2.80
CA VAL A 88 10.09 -12.79 2.53
C VAL A 88 10.52 -13.48 3.83
N ARG A 89 10.44 -12.76 4.96
CA ARG A 89 10.75 -13.24 6.32
C ARG A 89 9.79 -12.57 7.30
N ASP A 90 9.59 -13.19 8.46
CA ASP A 90 8.74 -12.66 9.54
C ASP A 90 9.42 -11.56 10.38
N LYS A 91 10.54 -11.01 9.90
CA LYS A 91 11.31 -9.97 10.59
C LYS A 91 12.04 -9.10 9.58
N PRO A 92 12.37 -7.85 9.94
CA PRO A 92 13.21 -7.01 9.09
C PRO A 92 14.57 -7.65 8.86
N ASP A 93 15.18 -7.29 7.74
CA ASP A 93 16.56 -7.61 7.42
C ASP A 93 17.51 -7.06 8.49
N THR A 94 18.48 -7.85 8.92
CA THR A 94 19.33 -7.52 10.07
C THR A 94 20.30 -6.38 9.77
N ASP A 95 20.71 -6.24 8.51
CA ASP A 95 21.78 -5.32 8.12
C ASP A 95 21.19 -3.95 7.78
N THR A 96 20.02 -3.94 7.12
CA THR A 96 19.35 -2.70 6.69
C THR A 96 18.23 -2.25 7.63
N GLY A 97 17.68 -3.15 8.47
CA GLY A 97 16.48 -2.90 9.26
C GLY A 97 15.19 -2.80 8.43
N MET A 98 15.24 -3.04 7.12
CA MET A 98 14.10 -2.92 6.22
C MET A 98 13.34 -4.24 6.07
N TRP A 99 12.05 -4.16 5.79
CA TRP A 99 11.26 -5.34 5.44
C TRP A 99 11.47 -5.71 3.98
N VAL A 100 11.83 -6.97 3.74
CA VAL A 100 12.00 -7.50 2.39
C VAL A 100 10.69 -8.13 1.94
N VAL A 101 10.19 -7.66 0.81
CA VAL A 101 8.92 -8.10 0.23
C VAL A 101 9.12 -8.58 -1.20
N ARG A 102 8.21 -9.45 -1.67
CA ARG A 102 8.15 -9.89 -3.07
C ARG A 102 6.71 -9.90 -3.57
N PRO A 103 6.45 -9.71 -4.88
CA PRO A 103 5.11 -9.84 -5.41
C PRO A 103 4.48 -11.19 -5.02
N ALA A 104 3.26 -11.16 -4.49
CA ALA A 104 2.53 -12.36 -4.14
C ALA A 104 1.89 -12.98 -5.38
N PHE A 105 1.85 -14.31 -5.43
CA PHE A 105 1.25 -15.06 -6.55
C PHE A 105 0.19 -16.05 -6.06
N THR A 106 -0.87 -16.22 -6.84
CA THR A 106 -1.89 -17.26 -6.60
C THR A 106 -1.34 -18.65 -6.93
N ALA A 107 -2.08 -19.70 -6.56
CA ALA A 107 -1.73 -21.09 -6.91
C ALA A 107 -1.55 -21.31 -8.43
N GLN A 108 -2.18 -20.49 -9.27
CA GLN A 108 -2.06 -20.52 -10.74
C GLN A 108 -0.91 -19.65 -11.28
N ARG A 109 -0.01 -19.18 -10.41
CA ARG A 109 1.14 -18.31 -10.77
C ARG A 109 0.74 -16.99 -11.42
N ARG A 110 -0.43 -16.46 -11.07
CA ARG A 110 -0.84 -15.08 -11.44
C ARG A 110 -0.59 -14.17 -10.26
N LEU A 111 -0.41 -12.87 -10.51
CA LEU A 111 -0.31 -11.88 -9.44
C LEU A 111 -1.52 -11.98 -8.53
N SER A 112 -1.27 -11.98 -7.22
CA SER A 112 -2.33 -11.96 -6.21
C SER A 112 -2.95 -10.57 -6.20
N VAL A 113 -4.13 -10.45 -6.81
CA VAL A 113 -4.89 -9.20 -6.89
C VAL A 113 -6.14 -9.32 -6.03
N GLY A 114 -6.44 -8.27 -5.26
CA GLY A 114 -7.62 -8.20 -4.41
C GLY A 114 -8.33 -6.85 -4.49
N VAL A 115 -9.53 -6.80 -3.90
CA VAL A 115 -10.27 -5.56 -3.65
C VAL A 115 -10.42 -5.42 -2.15
N ILE A 116 -9.98 -4.28 -1.63
CA ILE A 116 -10.11 -3.94 -0.21
C ILE A 116 -10.80 -2.58 -0.05
N HIS A 117 -11.25 -2.29 1.17
CA HIS A 117 -11.86 -1.00 1.49
C HIS A 117 -10.77 0.08 1.60
N VAL A 118 -11.04 1.31 1.15
CA VAL A 118 -10.02 2.38 1.18
C VAL A 118 -9.51 2.67 2.60
N ASP A 119 -10.38 2.57 3.61
CA ASP A 119 -10.03 2.82 5.03
C ASP A 119 -8.99 1.86 5.61
N THR A 120 -8.68 0.74 4.93
CA THR A 120 -7.59 -0.14 5.38
C THR A 120 -6.22 0.39 4.98
N LEU A 121 -6.13 1.37 4.07
CA LEU A 121 -4.86 1.98 3.71
C LEU A 121 -4.36 2.88 4.84
N TYR A 122 -3.11 2.69 5.22
CA TYR A 122 -2.50 3.43 6.31
C TYR A 122 -1.62 4.59 5.83
N HIS A 123 -0.55 4.30 5.09
CA HIS A 123 0.22 5.32 4.38
C HIS A 123 0.98 4.75 3.17
N ALA A 124 1.38 5.62 2.23
CA ALA A 124 2.13 5.31 1.04
C ALA A 124 3.57 4.89 1.39
N VAL A 125 4.09 3.93 0.64
CA VAL A 125 5.43 3.39 0.86
C VAL A 125 6.23 3.43 -0.42
N HIS A 126 7.54 3.63 -0.27
CA HIS A 126 8.48 3.52 -1.37
C HIS A 126 9.21 2.18 -1.29
N LEU A 127 9.02 1.34 -2.30
CA LEU A 127 9.77 0.09 -2.43
C LEU A 127 11.07 0.36 -3.18
N ILE A 128 12.19 0.02 -2.54
CA ILE A 128 13.51 0.08 -3.17
C ILE A 128 13.81 -1.31 -3.75
N PRO A 129 14.16 -1.42 -5.05
CA PRO A 129 14.49 -2.71 -5.62
C PRO A 129 15.74 -3.30 -4.97
N LEU A 130 15.67 -4.59 -4.64
CA LEU A 130 16.84 -5.36 -4.23
C LEU A 130 17.51 -5.94 -5.47
N TYR A 131 18.72 -5.47 -5.77
CA TYR A 131 19.48 -5.83 -6.97
C TYR A 131 20.44 -7.01 -6.75
N ALA A 132 20.38 -7.73 -5.62
CA ALA A 132 21.35 -8.76 -5.30
C ALA A 132 21.27 -9.96 -6.25
N THR A 133 22.25 -10.04 -7.15
CA THR A 133 22.83 -11.29 -7.66
C THR A 133 23.37 -12.11 -6.49
N CYS A 134 23.17 -13.43 -6.50
CA CYS A 134 23.71 -14.47 -5.61
C CYS A 134 24.59 -14.02 -4.42
N PRO A 135 24.35 -14.52 -3.19
CA PRO A 135 25.29 -14.29 -2.09
C PRO A 135 26.68 -14.76 -2.50
N VAL A 136 27.71 -13.94 -2.27
CA VAL A 136 29.10 -14.40 -2.34
C VAL A 136 29.29 -15.28 -1.11
N SER A 137 29.00 -16.56 -1.31
CA SER A 137 29.34 -17.66 -0.42
C SER A 137 30.85 -17.82 -0.29
#